data_AF-A0A7S2H9G6-F1
#
_entry.id   AF-A0A7S2H9G6-F1
#
_cell.length_a   1.000
_cell.length_b   1.000
_cell.length_c   1.000
_cell.angle_alpha   90.00
_cell.angle_beta   90.00
_cell.angle_gamma   90.00
#
_symmetry.space_group_name_H-M   'P 1'
#
loop_
_entity.id
_entity.type
_entity.pdbx_description
1 polymer ?
#
loop_
_entity_poly.entity_id
_entity_poly.type
_entity_poly.pdbx_seq_one_letter_code
_entity_poly.pdbx_strand_id
1 'polypeptide(L)'
;VTSGLQAPWSLLTRKDPRPRTPPRPASSAMARAVQLLVAALLATSLHGAVGLDACPGEGSRYGDHKCSHDETHRVCARLLDDKGKPLKWGDHGDFWDVTNQAADRWDAEIRANHGDSWCICMWATAELVEKVGCDNVHLHCESTDLQYVYKQFKDGDKDITHAKNCLQQKCKGKSLLQRGNATRALIRSHHKVSVAV
;
A
#
# COMPACT_ATOMS: atom_id res chain seq x y z
N VAL A 1 -119.62 -10.36 -2.35
CA VAL A 1 -119.93 -8.96 -1.98
C VAL A 1 -118.58 -8.28 -1.73
N THR A 2 -117.91 -7.82 -2.81
CA THR A 2 -117.64 -6.39 -3.17
C THR A 2 -116.83 -5.65 -2.09
N SER A 3 -115.75 -4.89 -2.29
CA SER A 3 -114.96 -4.34 -3.42
C SER A 3 -113.67 -3.74 -2.79
N GLY A 4 -112.51 -3.73 -3.45
CA GLY A 4 -111.95 -2.54 -4.15
C GLY A 4 -110.71 -1.98 -3.40
N LEU A 5 -109.47 -2.18 -3.89
CA LEU A 5 -108.67 -1.30 -4.79
C LEU A 5 -108.40 0.13 -4.26
N GLN A 6 -107.13 0.47 -3.96
CA GLN A 6 -106.28 1.44 -4.69
C GLN A 6 -105.03 1.90 -3.88
N ALA A 7 -103.87 1.89 -4.56
CA ALA A 7 -102.62 2.54 -4.16
C ALA A 7 -102.67 4.06 -4.46
N PRO A 8 -101.68 4.89 -4.05
CA PRO A 8 -100.56 5.14 -5.00
C PRO A 8 -99.17 5.56 -4.43
N TRP A 9 -98.12 5.11 -5.17
CA TRP A 9 -96.98 5.86 -5.75
C TRP A 9 -96.21 6.91 -4.89
N SER A 10 -94.93 6.66 -4.58
CA SER A 10 -93.75 7.21 -5.33
C SER A 10 -93.21 8.52 -4.69
N LEU A 11 -91.93 8.90 -4.59
CA LEU A 11 -90.66 8.50 -5.23
C LEU A 11 -89.52 9.36 -4.59
N LEU A 12 -88.29 8.82 -4.58
CA LEU A 12 -86.98 9.50 -4.77
C LEU A 12 -86.40 10.37 -3.62
N THR A 13 -85.43 9.89 -2.84
CA THR A 13 -83.96 9.86 -3.08
C THR A 13 -83.28 11.21 -3.33
N ARG A 14 -82.42 11.64 -2.40
CA ARG A 14 -81.12 12.27 -2.70
C ARG A 14 -80.07 11.75 -1.71
N LYS A 15 -79.00 11.19 -2.25
CA LYS A 15 -77.84 10.63 -1.55
C LYS A 15 -76.73 11.65 -1.67
N ASP A 16 -76.25 12.19 -0.54
CA ASP A 16 -75.24 13.25 -0.53
C ASP A 16 -73.88 12.78 -1.11
N PRO A 17 -73.14 13.66 -1.80
CA PRO A 17 -71.79 13.36 -2.28
C PRO A 17 -70.78 13.41 -1.13
N ARG A 18 -70.02 12.31 -0.97
CA ARG A 18 -68.88 12.24 -0.05
C ARG A 18 -67.72 13.14 -0.50
N PRO A 19 -66.96 13.75 0.43
CA PRO A 19 -65.78 14.55 0.11
C PRO A 19 -64.64 13.68 -0.46
N ARG A 20 -63.94 14.22 -1.47
CA ARG A 20 -62.79 13.60 -2.14
C ARG A 20 -61.54 13.82 -1.28
N THR A 21 -60.87 12.72 -0.91
CA THR A 21 -59.53 12.74 -0.31
C THR A 21 -58.47 13.10 -1.36
N PRO A 22 -57.42 13.87 -0.99
CA PRO A 22 -56.31 14.16 -1.89
C PRO A 22 -55.46 12.91 -2.17
N PRO A 23 -54.78 12.85 -3.33
CA PRO A 23 -53.95 11.72 -3.69
C PRO A 23 -52.68 11.66 -2.82
N ARG A 24 -52.30 10.43 -2.44
CA ARG A 24 -51.03 10.12 -1.79
C ARG A 24 -49.88 10.38 -2.78
N PRO A 25 -48.76 10.99 -2.37
CA PRO A 25 -47.56 11.03 -3.20
C PRO A 25 -47.05 9.61 -3.43
N ALA A 26 -46.78 9.31 -4.70
CA ALA A 26 -46.27 8.03 -5.14
C ALA A 26 -44.91 7.72 -4.49
N SER A 27 -44.77 6.45 -4.14
CA SER A 27 -43.62 5.74 -3.59
C SER A 27 -42.23 6.32 -3.93
N SER A 28 -41.54 6.82 -2.91
CA SER A 28 -40.08 7.05 -2.90
C SER A 28 -39.29 5.74 -2.67
N ALA A 29 -39.67 4.66 -3.35
CA ALA A 29 -39.02 3.35 -3.18
C ALA A 29 -37.86 3.14 -4.18
N MET A 30 -37.90 3.78 -5.34
CA MET A 30 -36.86 3.60 -6.38
C MET A 30 -35.62 4.48 -6.20
N ALA A 31 -35.69 5.56 -5.43
CA ALA A 31 -34.53 6.44 -5.19
C ALA A 31 -33.51 5.85 -4.19
N ARG A 32 -33.93 4.91 -3.32
CA ARG A 32 -33.05 4.27 -2.32
C ARG A 32 -32.31 3.03 -2.85
N ALA A 33 -32.84 2.35 -3.86
CA ALA A 33 -32.19 1.17 -4.44
C ALA A 33 -30.97 1.54 -5.31
N VAL A 34 -31.02 2.69 -5.99
CA VAL A 34 -29.90 3.17 -6.83
C VAL A 34 -28.72 3.69 -5.99
N GLN A 35 -28.99 4.32 -4.84
CA GLN A 35 -27.92 4.83 -3.96
C GLN A 35 -27.10 3.72 -3.28
N LEU A 36 -27.68 2.56 -3.00
CA LEU A 36 -26.95 1.43 -2.38
C LEU A 36 -26.09 0.66 -3.39
N LEU A 37 -26.43 0.67 -4.69
CA LEU A 37 -25.61 0.05 -5.73
C LEU A 37 -24.38 0.90 -6.12
N VAL A 38 -24.50 2.24 -6.08
CA VAL A 38 -23.37 3.15 -6.37
C VAL A 38 -22.33 3.14 -5.24
N ALA A 39 -22.74 3.02 -3.98
CA ALA A 39 -21.82 2.91 -2.85
C ALA A 39 -21.03 1.58 -2.82
N ALA A 40 -21.63 0.48 -3.30
CA ALA A 40 -20.97 -0.83 -3.37
C ALA A 40 -19.96 -0.93 -4.54
N LEU A 41 -20.13 -0.14 -5.60
CA LEU A 41 -19.23 -0.11 -6.76
C LEU A 41 -18.00 0.80 -6.58
N LEU A 42 -18.00 1.70 -5.58
CA LEU A 42 -16.85 2.54 -5.25
C LEU A 42 -15.89 1.90 -4.21
N ALA A 43 -16.27 0.77 -3.62
CA ALA A 43 -15.44 0.05 -2.65
C ALA A 43 -14.49 -0.98 -3.27
N THR A 44 -14.40 -1.07 -4.61
CA THR A 44 -13.48 -1.98 -5.27
C THR A 44 -12.12 -1.33 -5.56
N SER A 45 -11.13 -1.72 -4.75
CA SER A 45 -9.72 -1.85 -5.12
C SER A 45 -8.83 -0.60 -5.16
N LEU A 46 -8.51 -0.02 -3.99
CA LEU A 46 -7.12 0.41 -3.74
C LEU A 46 -6.26 -0.83 -3.47
N HIS A 47 -6.03 -1.64 -4.51
CA HIS A 47 -4.87 -2.53 -4.52
C HIS A 47 -3.70 -1.68 -4.98
N GLY A 48 -3.02 -1.03 -4.01
CA GLY A 48 -1.74 -0.39 -4.26
C GLY A 48 -0.84 -1.35 -5.02
N ALA A 49 -0.23 -0.89 -6.11
CA ALA A 49 0.80 -1.65 -6.77
C ALA A 49 1.93 -1.83 -5.75
N VAL A 50 2.07 -3.02 -5.18
CA VAL A 50 3.15 -3.32 -4.23
C VAL A 50 4.43 -3.52 -5.04
N GLY A 51 4.99 -2.39 -5.48
CA GLY A 51 6.39 -2.28 -5.87
C GLY A 51 7.25 -2.11 -4.62
N LEU A 52 8.58 -2.06 -4.81
CA LEU A 52 9.50 -1.72 -3.74
C LEU A 52 9.15 -0.31 -3.20
N ASP A 53 9.11 -0.11 -1.89
CA ASP A 53 8.85 1.20 -1.30
C ASP A 53 10.05 2.13 -1.45
N ALA A 54 9.81 3.44 -1.41
CA ALA A 54 10.91 4.40 -1.32
C ALA A 54 11.68 4.20 0.01
N CYS A 55 12.99 4.36 -0.02
CA CYS A 55 13.84 4.30 1.16
C CYS A 55 13.87 5.70 1.82
N PRO A 56 13.43 5.86 3.09
CA PRO A 56 13.26 7.17 3.70
C PRO A 56 14.58 7.92 3.84
N GLY A 57 14.86 8.88 2.97
CA GLY A 57 16.08 9.69 3.01
C GLY A 57 17.02 9.44 1.83
N GLU A 58 16.77 8.41 1.01
CA GLU A 58 17.52 8.16 -0.22
C GLU A 58 17.51 9.37 -1.14
N GLY A 59 18.68 9.69 -1.70
CA GLY A 59 18.88 10.84 -2.58
C GLY A 59 18.20 10.73 -3.94
N SER A 60 18.36 11.79 -4.74
CA SER A 60 17.78 11.85 -6.09
C SER A 60 18.57 11.08 -7.15
N ARG A 61 19.66 10.38 -6.78
CA ARG A 61 20.57 9.70 -7.72
C ARG A 61 19.88 8.73 -8.69
N TYR A 62 18.75 8.12 -8.29
CA TYR A 62 17.92 7.27 -9.17
C TYR A 62 16.54 7.84 -9.48
N GLY A 63 16.18 9.00 -8.91
CA GLY A 63 14.91 9.69 -9.14
C GLY A 63 13.67 9.11 -8.48
N ASP A 64 13.63 7.83 -8.10
CA ASP A 64 12.47 7.19 -7.46
C ASP A 64 12.68 6.84 -5.97
N HIS A 65 13.87 7.13 -5.44
CA HIS A 65 14.29 6.89 -4.05
C HIS A 65 14.25 5.41 -3.64
N LYS A 66 14.38 4.46 -4.58
CA LYS A 66 14.29 3.01 -4.31
C LYS A 66 15.64 2.31 -4.39
N CYS A 67 15.80 1.23 -3.64
CA CYS A 67 17.02 0.43 -3.63
C CYS A 67 17.01 -0.70 -4.69
N SER A 68 16.61 -0.40 -5.92
CA SER A 68 16.42 -1.39 -7.00
C SER A 68 17.19 -1.10 -8.29
N HIS A 69 18.16 -0.19 -8.30
CA HIS A 69 18.77 0.31 -9.54
C HIS A 69 20.12 -0.32 -9.88
N ASP A 70 21.12 -0.20 -9.01
CA ASP A 70 22.48 -0.68 -9.31
C ASP A 70 22.83 -2.02 -8.66
N GLU A 71 23.96 -2.62 -8.99
CA GLU A 71 24.28 -3.97 -8.56
C GLU A 71 24.64 -4.09 -7.07
N THR A 72 24.88 -2.98 -6.36
CA THR A 72 25.47 -2.99 -5.01
C THR A 72 24.56 -2.39 -3.94
N HIS A 73 23.88 -1.27 -4.21
CA HIS A 73 23.04 -0.49 -3.28
C HIS A 73 21.60 -1.01 -3.23
N ARG A 74 21.43 -2.22 -2.68
CA ARG A 74 20.15 -2.96 -2.71
C ARG A 74 19.41 -2.99 -1.37
N VAL A 75 20.04 -2.52 -0.28
CA VAL A 75 19.52 -2.64 1.09
C VAL A 75 19.18 -1.26 1.65
N CYS A 76 17.92 -1.05 2.05
CA CYS A 76 17.52 0.16 2.76
C CYS A 76 17.74 -0.02 4.27
N ALA A 77 18.72 0.69 4.83
CA ALA A 77 19.06 0.62 6.24
C ALA A 77 18.87 1.97 6.92
N ARG A 78 18.36 1.94 8.16
CA ARG A 78 18.24 3.12 9.01
C ARG A 78 19.59 3.48 9.61
N LEU A 79 20.04 4.69 9.32
CA LEU A 79 21.34 5.19 9.72
C LEU A 79 21.31 6.39 10.65
N LEU A 80 20.16 7.06 10.77
CA LEU A 80 19.97 8.15 11.71
C LEU A 80 19.01 7.75 12.84
N ASP A 81 19.24 8.32 14.02
CA ASP A 81 18.31 8.25 15.13
C ASP A 81 17.09 9.18 14.91
N ASP A 82 16.12 9.16 15.84
CA ASP A 82 14.91 9.98 15.73
C ASP A 82 15.18 11.49 15.80
N LYS A 83 16.41 11.89 16.15
CA LYS A 83 16.88 13.28 16.23
C LYS A 83 17.71 13.66 14.99
N GLY A 84 17.80 12.78 13.99
CA GLY A 84 18.57 13.00 12.76
C GLY A 84 20.09 12.91 12.95
N LYS A 85 20.57 12.39 14.08
CA LYS A 85 22.00 12.17 14.32
C LYS A 85 22.41 10.77 13.85
N PRO A 86 23.69 10.55 13.47
CA PRO A 86 24.20 9.22 13.19
C PRO A 86 23.82 8.22 14.30
N LEU A 87 23.10 7.17 13.93
CA LEU A 87 22.71 6.09 14.83
C LEU A 87 23.98 5.41 15.34
N LYS A 88 24.06 5.12 16.64
CA LYS A 88 25.22 4.45 17.24
C LYS A 88 24.92 2.97 17.48
N TRP A 89 25.83 2.11 17.05
CA TRP A 89 25.80 0.66 17.24
C TRP A 89 26.74 0.24 18.38
N GLY A 90 26.40 0.66 19.59
CA GLY A 90 27.20 0.39 20.79
C GLY A 90 28.59 1.01 20.69
N ASP A 91 29.60 0.25 21.12
CA ASP A 91 31.00 0.70 21.16
C ASP A 91 31.67 0.71 19.78
N HIS A 92 30.99 0.25 18.73
CA HIS A 92 31.50 0.22 17.36
C HIS A 92 31.32 1.54 16.60
N GLY A 93 30.65 2.54 17.20
CA GLY A 93 30.42 3.83 16.56
C GLY A 93 29.15 3.86 15.72
N ASP A 94 29.11 4.74 14.72
CA ASP A 94 28.03 4.79 13.71
C ASP A 94 28.36 3.94 12.48
N PHE A 95 27.45 3.89 11.50
CA PHE A 95 27.59 3.09 10.29
C PHE A 95 28.89 3.38 9.57
N TRP A 96 29.23 4.68 9.44
CA TRP A 96 30.43 5.11 8.74
C TRP A 96 31.70 4.75 9.50
N ASP A 97 31.65 4.67 10.84
CA ASP A 97 32.72 4.13 11.67
C ASP A 97 32.87 2.62 11.43
N VAL A 98 31.76 1.88 11.41
CA VAL A 98 31.72 0.41 11.26
C VAL A 98 32.22 -0.06 9.90
N THR A 99 31.81 0.63 8.82
CA THR A 99 32.12 0.23 7.44
C THR A 99 33.33 0.96 6.86
N ASN A 100 33.97 1.84 7.65
CA ASN A 100 35.07 2.69 7.22
C ASN A 100 34.74 3.55 5.99
N GLN A 101 33.52 4.10 5.93
CA GLN A 101 33.01 4.92 4.82
C GLN A 101 32.88 6.40 5.18
N ALA A 102 33.69 6.91 6.12
CA ALA A 102 33.59 8.30 6.60
C ALA A 102 33.75 9.37 5.49
N ALA A 103 34.47 9.06 4.42
CA ALA A 103 34.62 9.95 3.25
C ALA A 103 33.31 10.12 2.46
N ASP A 104 32.46 9.11 2.47
CA ASP A 104 31.17 9.07 1.77
C ASP A 104 30.03 9.24 2.78
N ARG A 105 30.11 10.27 3.63
CA ARG A 105 29.08 10.53 4.64
C ARG A 105 27.93 11.35 4.05
N TRP A 106 26.81 10.67 3.82
CA TRP A 106 25.59 11.23 3.22
C TRP A 106 24.53 11.65 4.24
N ASP A 107 24.88 11.73 5.53
CA ASP A 107 23.92 12.03 6.61
C ASP A 107 23.19 13.38 6.45
N ALA A 108 23.87 14.39 5.90
CA ALA A 108 23.25 15.67 5.55
C ALA A 108 22.19 15.54 4.47
N GLU A 109 22.40 14.67 3.48
CA GLU A 109 21.46 14.41 2.40
C GLU A 109 20.23 13.63 2.88
N ILE A 110 20.42 12.62 3.75
CA ILE A 110 19.29 11.93 4.41
C ILE A 110 18.36 12.95 5.07
N ARG A 111 18.94 13.88 5.83
CA ARG A 111 18.19 14.92 6.55
C ARG A 111 17.49 15.87 5.58
N ALA A 112 18.17 16.27 4.50
CA ALA A 112 17.59 17.12 3.46
C ALA A 112 16.39 16.43 2.76
N ASN A 113 16.42 15.10 2.67
CA ASN A 113 15.33 14.28 2.14
C ASN A 113 14.30 13.84 3.20
N HIS A 114 14.32 14.46 4.39
CA HIS A 114 13.37 14.20 5.49
C HIS A 114 13.27 12.73 5.92
N GLY A 115 14.38 11.99 5.83
CA GLY A 115 14.45 10.59 6.20
C GLY A 115 15.44 10.28 7.31
N ASP A 116 15.67 8.98 7.51
CA ASP A 116 16.63 8.42 8.47
C ASP A 116 17.43 7.25 7.89
N SER A 117 17.25 6.95 6.60
CA SER A 117 17.66 5.72 5.94
C SER A 117 18.22 5.98 4.54
N TRP A 118 18.85 4.95 3.97
CA TRP A 118 19.45 5.02 2.63
C TRP A 118 19.72 3.64 2.05
N CYS A 119 19.84 3.61 0.72
CA CYS A 119 20.25 2.43 -0.02
C CYS A 119 21.77 2.22 0.10
N ILE A 120 22.17 1.33 1.00
CA ILE A 120 23.56 0.97 1.26
C ILE A 120 23.98 -0.26 0.47
N CYS A 121 25.30 -0.42 0.29
CA CYS A 121 25.89 -1.58 -0.35
C CYS A 121 25.52 -2.88 0.40
N MET A 122 25.41 -3.99 -0.34
CA MET A 122 25.22 -5.31 0.27
C MET A 122 26.43 -5.71 1.12
N TRP A 123 27.66 -5.39 0.67
CA TRP A 123 28.86 -5.64 1.48
C TRP A 123 28.87 -4.83 2.79
N ALA A 124 28.43 -3.57 2.75
CA ALA A 124 28.37 -2.70 3.93
C ALA A 124 27.34 -3.23 4.93
N THR A 125 26.24 -3.78 4.43
CA THR A 125 25.26 -4.50 5.25
C THR A 125 25.88 -5.74 5.90
N ALA A 126 26.70 -6.50 5.17
CA ALA A 126 27.35 -7.70 5.69
C ALA A 126 28.34 -7.36 6.80
N GLU A 127 29.17 -6.33 6.60
CA GLU A 127 30.09 -5.85 7.61
C GLU A 127 29.36 -5.33 8.85
N LEU A 128 28.29 -4.55 8.67
CA LEU A 128 27.48 -4.08 9.79
C LEU A 128 26.89 -5.25 10.59
N VAL A 129 26.29 -6.24 9.92
CA VAL A 129 25.73 -7.44 10.56
C VAL A 129 26.80 -8.27 11.25
N GLU A 130 27.98 -8.41 10.66
CA GLU A 130 29.10 -9.16 11.26
C GLU A 130 29.59 -8.49 12.54
N LYS A 131 29.69 -7.15 12.54
CA LYS A 131 30.20 -6.39 13.69
C LYS A 131 29.20 -6.28 14.82
N VAL A 132 27.95 -5.96 14.50
CA VAL A 132 26.95 -5.56 15.51
C VAL A 132 25.92 -6.65 15.78
N GLY A 133 25.90 -7.71 14.98
CA GLY A 133 24.92 -8.79 15.04
C GLY A 133 23.61 -8.44 14.35
N CYS A 134 22.94 -9.46 13.81
CA CYS A 134 21.70 -9.24 13.05
C CYS A 134 20.62 -8.56 13.88
N ASP A 135 20.41 -8.93 15.14
CA ASP A 135 19.31 -8.37 15.93
C ASP A 135 19.40 -6.84 16.07
N ASN A 136 20.62 -6.30 16.08
CA ASN A 136 20.92 -4.88 16.26
C ASN A 136 20.91 -4.05 14.97
N VAL A 137 20.75 -4.65 13.78
CA VAL A 137 20.62 -3.88 12.53
C VAL A 137 19.17 -3.48 12.27
N HIS A 138 18.98 -2.26 11.77
CA HIS A 138 17.66 -1.68 11.50
C HIS A 138 17.46 -1.56 9.98
N LEU A 139 16.61 -2.42 9.42
CA LEU A 139 16.43 -2.58 7.97
C LEU A 139 14.96 -2.34 7.59
N HIS A 140 14.75 -1.61 6.50
CA HIS A 140 13.42 -1.41 5.89
C HIS A 140 13.18 -2.49 4.84
N CYS A 141 12.47 -3.55 5.22
CA CYS A 141 12.25 -4.71 4.37
C CYS A 141 11.44 -4.37 3.11
N GLU A 142 10.48 -3.45 3.22
CA GLU A 142 9.62 -2.99 2.13
C GLU A 142 10.39 -2.14 1.10
N SER A 143 11.48 -1.49 1.52
CA SER A 143 12.35 -0.66 0.68
C SER A 143 13.67 -1.35 0.29
N THR A 144 13.85 -2.62 0.67
CA THR A 144 15.01 -3.46 0.31
C THR A 144 14.67 -4.43 -0.82
N ASP A 145 15.51 -4.51 -1.84
CA ASP A 145 15.32 -5.44 -2.98
C ASP A 145 15.72 -6.88 -2.59
N LEU A 146 14.90 -7.51 -1.74
CA LEU A 146 15.15 -8.83 -1.19
C LEU A 146 15.31 -9.89 -2.29
N GLN A 147 14.59 -9.74 -3.41
CA GLN A 147 14.67 -10.68 -4.53
C GLN A 147 16.02 -10.67 -5.20
N TYR A 148 16.62 -9.48 -5.36
CA TYR A 148 17.98 -9.36 -5.86
C TYR A 148 18.98 -9.90 -4.83
N VAL A 149 18.94 -9.39 -3.59
CA VAL A 149 19.93 -9.73 -2.56
C VAL A 149 19.97 -11.25 -2.28
N TYR A 150 18.82 -11.93 -2.28
CA TYR A 150 18.77 -13.37 -2.04
C TYR A 150 19.41 -14.24 -3.14
N LYS A 151 19.63 -13.69 -4.34
CA LYS A 151 20.33 -14.38 -5.42
C LYS A 151 21.85 -14.16 -5.37
N GLN A 152 22.28 -13.16 -4.61
CA GLN A 152 23.69 -12.81 -4.49
C GLN A 152 24.37 -13.62 -3.37
N PHE A 153 25.67 -13.79 -3.54
CA PHE A 153 26.60 -14.34 -2.55
C PHE A 153 27.81 -13.43 -2.35
N LYS A 154 28.04 -12.51 -3.29
CA LYS A 154 29.12 -11.54 -3.22
C LYS A 154 28.65 -10.15 -3.64
N ASP A 155 29.38 -9.15 -3.19
CA ASP A 155 29.34 -7.78 -3.66
C ASP A 155 30.81 -7.33 -3.82
N GLY A 156 31.28 -7.31 -5.06
CA GLY A 156 32.72 -7.32 -5.37
C GLY A 156 33.40 -8.62 -4.90
N ASP A 157 34.45 -8.48 -4.10
CA ASP A 157 35.20 -9.58 -3.48
C ASP A 157 34.65 -9.99 -2.11
N LYS A 158 33.67 -9.25 -1.57
CA LYS A 158 33.11 -9.46 -0.23
C LYS A 158 32.03 -10.51 -0.24
N ASP A 159 32.09 -11.46 0.70
CA ASP A 159 31.00 -12.41 0.97
C ASP A 159 29.86 -11.70 1.71
N ILE A 160 28.64 -11.81 1.19
CA ILE A 160 27.46 -11.17 1.77
C ILE A 160 26.49 -12.18 2.41
N THR A 161 26.91 -13.43 2.60
CA THR A 161 26.08 -14.51 3.16
C THR A 161 25.51 -14.13 4.53
N HIS A 162 26.27 -13.44 5.38
CA HIS A 162 25.79 -12.96 6.68
C HIS A 162 24.64 -11.94 6.54
N ALA A 163 24.78 -10.95 5.64
CA ALA A 163 23.70 -10.00 5.34
C ALA A 163 22.45 -10.70 4.81
N LYS A 164 22.62 -11.62 3.86
CA LYS A 164 21.53 -12.40 3.28
C LYS A 164 20.77 -13.19 4.34
N ASN A 165 21.48 -13.89 5.22
CA ASN A 165 20.86 -14.63 6.32
C ASN A 165 20.11 -13.70 7.27
N CYS A 166 20.67 -12.53 7.58
CA CYS A 166 20.01 -11.54 8.43
C CYS A 166 18.73 -10.98 7.80
N LEU A 167 18.75 -10.66 6.50
CA LEU A 167 17.57 -10.23 5.76
C LEU A 167 16.51 -11.34 5.72
N GLN A 168 16.91 -12.60 5.53
CA GLN A 168 16.00 -13.74 5.62
C GLN A 168 15.38 -13.89 7.02
N GLN A 169 16.12 -13.56 8.08
CA GLN A 169 15.62 -13.57 9.45
C GLN A 169 14.63 -12.43 9.71
N LYS A 170 14.98 -11.20 9.36
CA LYS A 170 14.19 -9.98 9.66
C LYS A 170 13.02 -9.76 8.70
N CYS A 171 13.18 -10.11 7.43
CA CYS A 171 12.22 -9.80 6.37
C CYS A 171 11.39 -11.01 5.92
N LYS A 172 11.18 -11.99 6.82
CA LYS A 172 10.35 -13.18 6.55
C LYS A 172 8.99 -12.78 5.99
N GLY A 173 8.58 -13.43 4.89
CA GLY A 173 7.29 -13.20 4.23
C GLY A 173 7.21 -11.95 3.34
N LYS A 174 8.18 -11.02 3.40
CA LYS A 174 8.15 -9.78 2.59
C LYS A 174 8.57 -10.01 1.13
N SER A 175 9.46 -10.97 0.88
CA SER A 175 9.94 -11.28 -0.48
C SER A 175 8.87 -11.92 -1.38
N LEU A 176 7.90 -12.63 -0.80
CA LEU A 176 6.77 -13.22 -1.53
C LEU A 176 5.79 -12.15 -2.04
N LEU A 177 5.61 -11.08 -1.27
CA LEU A 177 4.82 -9.91 -1.68
C LEU A 177 5.44 -9.19 -2.87
N GLN A 178 6.78 -9.11 -2.93
CA GLN A 178 7.50 -8.53 -4.08
C GLN A 178 7.35 -9.41 -5.36
N ARG A 179 7.32 -10.75 -5.24
CA ARG A 179 7.15 -11.68 -6.39
C ARG A 179 5.74 -11.70 -6.96
N GLY A 180 4.69 -11.77 -6.12
CA GLY A 180 3.30 -11.88 -6.59
C GLY A 180 2.83 -10.67 -7.41
N ASN A 181 3.49 -9.52 -7.21
CA ASN A 181 3.11 -8.26 -7.85
C ASN A 181 3.86 -7.98 -9.15
N ALA A 182 5.11 -8.43 -9.33
CA ALA A 182 5.79 -8.37 -10.62
C ALA A 182 5.04 -9.16 -11.70
N THR A 183 4.55 -10.36 -11.36
CA THR A 183 3.75 -11.20 -12.28
C THR A 183 2.39 -10.55 -12.61
N ARG A 184 1.72 -9.91 -11.63
CA ARG A 184 0.46 -9.19 -11.87
C ARG A 184 0.63 -7.88 -12.65
N ALA A 185 1.73 -7.16 -12.44
CA ALA A 185 2.06 -5.96 -13.20
C ALA A 185 2.28 -6.29 -14.69
N LEU A 186 3.00 -7.37 -14.98
CA LEU A 186 3.19 -7.87 -16.35
C LEU A 186 1.87 -8.25 -17.02
N ILE A 187 0.99 -8.98 -16.32
CA ILE A 187 -0.32 -9.39 -16.88
C ILE A 187 -1.19 -8.16 -17.22
N ARG A 188 -1.15 -7.09 -16.40
CA ARG A 188 -1.91 -5.86 -16.66
C ARG A 188 -1.37 -5.04 -17.82
N SER A 189 -0.05 -4.99 -18.04
CA SER A 189 0.51 -4.33 -19.22
C SER A 189 0.14 -5.08 -20.50
N HIS A 190 0.11 -6.41 -20.49
CA HIS A 190 -0.38 -7.19 -21.63
C HIS A 190 -1.89 -6.98 -21.89
N HIS A 191 -2.73 -6.90 -20.84
CA HIS A 191 -4.16 -6.61 -21.01
C HIS A 191 -4.46 -5.20 -21.54
N LYS A 192 -3.70 -4.17 -21.13
CA LYS A 192 -3.87 -2.81 -21.66
C LYS A 192 -3.52 -2.74 -23.15
N VAL A 193 -2.55 -3.52 -23.61
CA VAL A 193 -2.17 -3.59 -25.04
C VAL A 193 -3.26 -4.29 -25.86
N SER A 194 -3.90 -5.35 -25.35
CA SER A 194 -4.97 -6.06 -26.08
C SER A 194 -6.30 -5.30 -26.19
N VAL A 195 -6.55 -4.30 -25.36
CA VAL A 195 -7.79 -3.47 -25.41
C VAL A 195 -7.60 -2.21 -26.26
N ALA A 196 -6.35 -1.91 -26.68
CA ALA A 196 -6.00 -0.76 -27.50
C ALA A 196 -5.89 -1.07 -29.01
N VAL A 197 -6.39 -2.24 -29.46
CA VAL A 197 -6.43 -2.66 -30.87
C VAL A 197 -7.88 -2.77 -31.35
#